data_AF-A0A6A9T4G6-F1
#
_entry.id   AF-A0A6A9T4G6-F1
#
_cell.length_a   1.000
_cell.length_b   1.000
_cell.length_c   1.000
_cell.angle_alpha   90.00
_cell.angle_beta   90.00
_cell.angle_gamma   90.00
#
_symmetry.space_group_name_H-M   'P 1'
#
loop_
_entity.id
_entity.type
_entity.pdbx_description
1 polymer ?
#
loop_
_entity_poly.entity_id
_entity_poly.type
_entity_poly.pdbx_seq_one_letter_code
_entity_poly.pdbx_strand_id
1 'polypeptide(L)'
;MPQIFEFHCTNPDCEFEMPSGWGYYMYAIADDGERIHCPHPGEMGRARDVIGEDASQEEIDRRTGFNTYCFCIHCEAQVDLDLDRDEKACPECRSNAVKTIDELVDEQCPVCGEGTFVAEDTGAIA
;
A
#
# COMPACT_ATOMS: atom_id res chain seq x y z
N MET A 1 1.13 -1.83 -18.95
CA MET A 1 0.23 -1.34 -17.90
C MET A 1 -0.16 -2.57 -17.07
N PRO A 2 0.18 -2.60 -15.77
CA PRO A 2 -0.09 -3.75 -14.89
C PRO A 2 -1.59 -3.99 -14.71
N GLN A 3 -1.96 -5.23 -14.40
CA GLN A 3 -3.33 -5.60 -14.07
C GLN A 3 -3.72 -5.04 -12.69
N ILE A 4 -4.99 -4.71 -12.53
CA ILE A 4 -5.57 -4.29 -11.25
C ILE A 4 -6.18 -5.50 -10.55
N PHE A 5 -5.83 -5.66 -9.27
CA PHE A 5 -6.35 -6.75 -8.44
C PHE A 5 -7.30 -6.22 -7.37
N GLU A 6 -8.31 -7.03 -7.05
CA GLU A 6 -9.11 -6.91 -5.84
C GLU A 6 -8.60 -7.90 -4.79
N PHE A 7 -8.45 -7.44 -3.55
CA PHE A 7 -7.86 -8.22 -2.48
C PHE A 7 -8.86 -8.45 -1.36
N HIS A 8 -9.25 -9.70 -1.13
CA HIS A 8 -10.30 -10.02 -0.15
C HIS A 8 -10.22 -11.45 0.38
N CYS A 9 -10.98 -11.72 1.44
CA CYS A 9 -11.18 -13.06 1.97
C CYS A 9 -12.25 -13.85 1.21
N THR A 10 -11.99 -15.13 0.92
CA THR A 10 -12.95 -16.02 0.25
C THR A 10 -14.10 -16.52 1.15
N ASN A 11 -14.05 -16.27 2.46
CA ASN A 11 -15.15 -16.62 3.36
C ASN A 11 -16.28 -15.57 3.22
N PRO A 12 -17.50 -15.95 2.79
CA PRO A 12 -18.60 -15.00 2.58
C PRO A 12 -19.09 -14.31 3.87
N ASP A 13 -18.78 -14.86 5.04
CA ASP A 13 -19.11 -14.25 6.34
C ASP A 13 -17.99 -13.31 6.85
N CYS A 14 -16.93 -13.10 6.07
CA CYS A 14 -15.79 -12.24 6.40
C CYS A 14 -15.70 -11.05 5.44
N GLU A 15 -15.83 -9.83 5.97
CA GLU A 15 -15.75 -8.58 5.21
C GLU A 15 -14.31 -8.04 5.07
N PHE A 16 -13.30 -8.89 5.29
CA PHE A 16 -11.90 -8.44 5.22
C PHE A 16 -11.47 -8.25 3.76
N GLU A 17 -11.20 -6.99 3.42
CA GLU A 17 -10.68 -6.55 2.13
C GLU A 17 -9.53 -5.55 2.32
N MET A 18 -8.67 -5.44 1.31
CA MET A 18 -7.59 -4.44 1.22
C MET A 18 -7.75 -3.61 -0.05
N PRO A 19 -7.08 -2.44 -0.14
CA PRO A 19 -7.25 -1.55 -1.29
C PRO A 19 -6.94 -2.24 -2.62
N SER A 20 -7.82 -2.05 -3.60
CA SER A 20 -7.60 -2.56 -4.95
C SER A 20 -6.46 -1.82 -5.65
N GLY A 21 -5.80 -2.48 -6.59
CA GLY A 21 -4.69 -1.91 -7.34
C GLY A 21 -3.54 -2.88 -7.50
N TRP A 22 -2.32 -2.36 -7.38
CA TRP A 22 -1.07 -3.13 -7.53
C TRP A 22 -0.44 -3.54 -6.20
N GLY A 23 -1.14 -3.32 -5.08
CA GLY A 23 -0.62 -3.59 -3.74
C GLY A 23 0.30 -2.51 -3.16
N TYR A 24 0.64 -1.49 -3.94
CA TYR A 24 1.44 -0.34 -3.53
C TYR A 24 1.07 0.91 -4.34
N TYR A 25 1.49 2.08 -3.88
CA TYR A 25 1.30 3.35 -4.56
C TYR A 25 2.48 4.30 -4.36
N MET A 26 2.68 5.21 -5.31
CA MET A 26 3.69 6.25 -5.20
C MET A 26 3.24 7.35 -4.24
N TYR A 27 4.15 7.89 -3.44
CA TYR A 27 3.90 9.09 -2.65
C TYR A 27 4.97 10.17 -2.90
N ALA A 28 4.64 11.40 -2.53
CA ALA A 28 5.56 12.52 -2.43
C ALA A 28 5.50 13.13 -1.03
N ILE A 29 6.65 13.50 -0.47
CA ILE A 29 6.76 14.11 0.86
C ILE A 29 6.55 15.61 0.72
N ALA A 30 5.53 16.16 1.38
CA ALA A 30 5.26 17.59 1.48
C ALA A 30 6.28 18.31 2.40
N ASP A 31 6.28 19.64 2.41
CA ASP A 31 7.30 20.42 3.15
C ASP A 31 7.21 20.24 4.68
N ASP A 32 6.05 19.86 5.20
CA ASP A 32 5.81 19.51 6.60
C ASP A 32 6.20 18.06 6.95
N GLY A 33 6.65 17.28 5.96
CA GLY A 33 7.02 15.88 6.11
C GLY A 33 5.89 14.88 5.90
N GLU A 34 4.67 15.32 5.60
CA GLU A 34 3.54 14.43 5.31
C GLU A 34 3.76 13.69 3.99
N ARG A 35 3.43 12.39 3.95
CA ARG A 35 3.43 11.60 2.70
C ARG A 35 2.08 11.78 1.99
N ILE A 36 2.11 12.35 0.79
CA ILE A 36 0.94 12.58 -0.04
C ILE A 36 0.88 11.54 -1.16
N HIS A 37 -0.23 10.81 -1.23
CA HIS A 37 -0.50 9.84 -2.29
C HIS A 37 -0.48 10.51 -3.68
N CYS A 38 0.29 9.91 -4.59
CA CYS A 38 0.41 10.27 -5.99
C CYS A 38 -0.22 9.16 -6.86
N PRO A 39 -1.48 9.34 -7.32
CA PRO A 39 -2.21 8.29 -8.02
C PRO A 39 -1.69 8.05 -9.43
N HIS A 40 -1.77 6.79 -9.88
CA HIS A 40 -1.55 6.42 -11.28
C HIS A 40 -2.88 6.44 -12.07
N PRO A 41 -2.89 6.92 -13.33
CA PRO A 41 -1.77 7.53 -14.05
C PRO A 41 -1.55 9.02 -13.66
N GLY A 42 -0.29 9.46 -13.71
CA GLY A 42 0.08 10.87 -13.50
C GLY A 42 0.79 11.15 -12.17
N GLU A 43 1.29 10.12 -11.53
CA GLU A 43 1.95 10.13 -10.23
C GLU A 43 3.10 11.13 -10.16
N MET A 44 3.91 11.23 -11.23
CA MET A 44 5.01 12.20 -11.31
C MET A 44 4.53 13.65 -11.44
N GLY A 45 3.39 13.87 -12.10
CA GLY A 45 2.77 15.19 -12.17
C GLY A 45 2.31 15.62 -10.78
N ARG A 46 1.59 14.73 -10.08
CA ARG A 46 1.16 14.98 -8.70
C ARG A 46 2.33 15.19 -7.75
N ALA A 47 3.41 14.43 -7.88
CA ALA A 47 4.61 14.60 -7.07
C ALA A 47 5.22 15.98 -7.25
N ARG A 48 5.25 16.51 -8.48
CA ARG A 48 5.68 17.90 -8.74
C ARG A 48 4.74 18.94 -8.17
N ASP A 49 3.43 18.71 -8.20
CA ASP A 49 2.48 19.63 -7.55
C ASP A 49 2.72 19.72 -6.03
N VAL A 50 3.15 18.62 -5.41
CA VAL A 50 3.43 18.54 -3.96
C VAL A 50 4.80 19.11 -3.61
N ILE A 51 5.84 18.80 -4.37
CA ILE A 51 7.23 19.17 -4.06
C ILE A 51 7.57 20.57 -4.60
N GLY A 52 6.92 20.98 -5.69
CA GLY A 52 7.18 22.19 -6.44
C GLY A 52 7.56 21.89 -7.90
N GLU A 53 6.97 22.64 -8.84
CA GLU A 53 7.21 22.43 -10.29
C GLU A 53 8.67 22.65 -10.70
N ASP A 54 9.38 23.54 -10.00
CA ASP A 54 10.78 23.88 -10.23
C ASP A 54 11.77 22.95 -9.50
N ALA A 55 11.28 21.93 -8.79
CA ALA A 55 12.12 21.03 -8.01
C ALA A 55 13.11 20.27 -8.91
N SER A 56 14.35 20.17 -8.46
CA SER A 56 15.39 19.40 -9.14
C SER A 56 15.06 17.89 -9.14
N GLN A 57 15.60 17.14 -10.10
CA GLN A 57 15.39 15.68 -10.13
C GLN A 57 15.90 15.00 -8.86
N GLU A 58 17.04 15.44 -8.31
CA GLU A 58 17.57 14.93 -7.04
C GLU A 58 16.61 15.16 -5.87
N GLU A 59 15.95 16.31 -5.84
CA GLU A 59 14.96 16.61 -4.81
C GLU A 59 13.69 15.76 -4.98
N ILE A 60 13.22 15.58 -6.21
CA ILE A 60 12.11 14.67 -6.53
C ILE A 60 12.45 13.26 -6.06
N ASP A 61 13.58 12.69 -6.48
CA ASP A 61 13.98 11.32 -6.13
C ASP A 61 14.07 11.11 -4.62
N ARG A 62 14.60 12.11 -3.89
CA ARG A 62 14.68 12.08 -2.42
C ARG A 62 13.30 12.14 -1.75
N ARG A 63 12.40 12.97 -2.28
CA ARG A 63 11.08 13.24 -1.67
C ARG A 63 9.98 12.34 -2.18
N THR A 64 10.24 11.48 -3.16
CA THR A 64 9.30 10.45 -3.60
C THR A 64 9.69 9.07 -3.07
N GLY A 65 8.71 8.20 -2.95
CA GLY A 65 8.89 6.80 -2.58
C GLY A 65 7.62 5.99 -2.90
N PHE A 66 7.59 4.75 -2.44
CA PHE A 66 6.45 3.86 -2.64
C PHE A 66 5.99 3.30 -1.31
N ASN A 67 4.70 3.46 -1.01
CA ASN A 67 4.05 2.80 0.11
C ASN A 67 3.47 1.48 -0.38
N THR A 68 3.73 0.40 0.36
CA THR A 68 3.07 -0.90 0.18
C THR A 68 1.91 -1.02 1.17
N TYR A 69 0.76 -1.47 0.69
CA TYR A 69 -0.37 -1.79 1.56
C TYR A 69 0.00 -3.00 2.42
N CYS A 70 -0.08 -2.82 3.73
CA CYS A 70 0.26 -3.83 4.71
C CYS A 70 -0.88 -4.03 5.71
N PHE A 71 -0.84 -5.15 6.42
CA PHE A 71 -1.79 -5.48 7.46
C PHE A 71 -1.04 -5.99 8.70
N CYS A 72 -1.36 -5.41 9.85
CA CYS A 72 -0.85 -5.91 11.12
C CYS A 72 -1.77 -7.00 11.66
N ILE A 73 -1.32 -8.26 11.64
CA ILE A 73 -2.10 -9.40 12.15
C ILE A 73 -2.28 -9.38 13.68
N HIS A 74 -1.58 -8.49 14.39
CA HIS A 74 -1.70 -8.38 15.85
C HIS A 74 -2.80 -7.42 16.29
N CYS A 75 -2.92 -6.24 15.65
CA CYS A 75 -3.93 -5.25 15.99
C CYS A 75 -4.98 -5.04 14.88
N GLU A 76 -4.91 -5.87 13.84
CA GLU A 76 -5.84 -5.89 12.69
C GLU A 76 -5.93 -4.55 11.94
N ALA A 77 -4.87 -3.73 12.03
CA ALA A 77 -4.82 -2.44 11.35
C ALA A 77 -4.24 -2.61 9.93
N GLN A 78 -4.91 -2.01 8.95
CA GLN A 78 -4.32 -1.73 7.64
C GLN A 78 -3.39 -0.53 7.76
N VAL A 79 -2.17 -0.66 7.28
CA VAL A 79 -1.12 0.35 7.42
C VAL A 79 -0.31 0.42 6.13
N ASP A 80 0.23 1.60 5.85
CA ASP A 80 1.05 1.84 4.67
C ASP A 80 2.50 2.01 5.10
N LEU A 81 3.40 1.22 4.50
CA LEU A 81 4.83 1.26 4.81
C LEU A 81 5.64 1.38 3.53
N ASP A 82 6.64 2.25 3.54
CA ASP A 82 7.70 2.26 2.54
C ASP A 82 8.75 1.24 2.98
N LEU A 83 8.72 0.04 2.40
CA LEU A 83 9.57 -1.07 2.87
C LEU A 83 11.07 -0.85 2.64
N ASP A 84 11.45 0.15 1.83
CA ASP A 84 12.85 0.54 1.64
C ASP A 84 13.33 1.54 2.70
N ARG A 85 12.40 2.28 3.34
CA ARG A 85 12.72 3.38 4.27
C ARG A 85 12.25 3.13 5.72
N ASP A 86 11.16 2.41 5.87
CA ASP A 86 10.49 2.17 7.14
C ASP A 86 10.89 0.82 7.73
N GLU A 87 10.91 0.75 9.06
CA GLU A 87 10.95 -0.54 9.74
C GLU A 87 9.64 -1.29 9.48
N LYS A 88 9.71 -2.58 9.17
CA LYS A 88 8.53 -3.44 8.99
C LYS A 88 7.87 -3.77 10.33
N ALA A 89 7.28 -2.74 10.94
CA ALA A 89 6.60 -2.75 12.22
C ALA A 89 5.35 -1.86 12.15
N CYS A 90 4.31 -2.25 12.87
CA CYS A 90 3.05 -1.52 12.86
C CYS A 90 3.21 -0.14 13.52
N PRO A 91 2.84 0.97 12.88
CA PRO A 91 2.90 2.30 13.49
C PRO A 91 1.96 2.43 14.70
N GLU A 92 0.82 1.73 14.69
CA GLU A 92 -0.21 1.80 15.75
C GLU A 92 0.18 1.02 17.00
N CYS A 93 0.63 -0.23 16.85
CA CYS A 93 0.89 -1.13 17.99
C CYS A 93 2.36 -1.55 18.17
N ARG A 94 3.26 -1.10 17.28
CA ARG A 94 4.70 -1.43 17.28
C ARG A 94 5.05 -2.91 17.14
N SER A 95 4.08 -3.76 16.80
CA SER A 95 4.30 -5.17 16.53
C SER A 95 5.01 -5.37 15.20
N ASN A 96 5.92 -6.34 15.13
CA ASN A 96 6.57 -6.77 13.89
C ASN A 96 5.74 -7.82 13.13
N ALA A 97 4.55 -8.13 13.63
CA ALA A 97 3.58 -9.01 12.96
C ALA A 97 2.82 -8.22 11.87
N VAL A 98 3.56 -7.66 10.92
CA VAL A 98 3.03 -6.96 9.75
C VAL A 98 3.32 -7.81 8.52
N LYS A 99 2.28 -8.09 7.74
CA LYS A 99 2.40 -8.73 6.43
C LYS A 99 2.09 -7.71 5.35
N THR A 100 2.82 -7.76 4.24
CA THR A 100 2.42 -7.03 3.03
C THR A 100 1.16 -7.69 2.44
N ILE A 101 0.45 -6.96 1.60
CA ILE A 101 -0.69 -7.52 0.87
C ILE A 101 -0.29 -8.77 0.07
N ASP A 102 0.87 -8.75 -0.60
CA ASP A 102 1.39 -9.91 -1.34
C ASP A 102 1.72 -11.11 -0.43
N GLU A 103 2.23 -10.87 0.78
CA GLU A 103 2.47 -11.93 1.78
C GLU A 103 1.20 -12.48 2.41
N LEU A 104 0.06 -11.82 2.23
CA LEU A 104 -1.25 -12.32 2.64
C LEU A 104 -1.91 -13.16 1.56
N VAL A 105 -1.61 -12.93 0.29
CA VAL A 105 -2.19 -13.70 -0.82
C VAL A 105 -1.85 -15.19 -0.64
N ASP A 106 -2.85 -16.04 -0.86
CA ASP A 106 -2.82 -17.50 -0.68
C ASP A 106 -2.68 -17.98 0.78
N GLU A 107 -2.57 -17.07 1.75
CA GLU A 107 -2.57 -17.42 3.17
C GLU A 107 -3.99 -17.53 3.74
N GLN A 108 -4.10 -18.21 4.87
CA GLN A 108 -5.33 -18.19 5.66
C GLN A 108 -5.62 -16.77 6.14
N CYS A 109 -6.88 -16.34 5.99
CA CYS A 109 -7.33 -15.01 6.37
C CYS A 109 -7.03 -14.74 7.84
N PRO A 110 -6.26 -13.69 8.16
CA PRO A 110 -5.87 -13.40 9.53
C PRO A 110 -7.02 -12.88 10.41
N VAL A 111 -8.14 -12.46 9.80
CA VAL A 111 -9.30 -11.91 10.51
C VAL A 111 -10.27 -13.02 10.93
N CYS A 112 -10.66 -13.91 10.01
CA CYS A 112 -11.63 -14.98 10.33
C CYS A 112 -11.00 -16.34 10.64
N GLY A 113 -9.75 -16.59 10.23
CA GLY A 113 -9.07 -17.88 10.43
C GLY A 113 -9.68 -19.04 9.64
N GLU A 114 -10.60 -18.80 8.71
CA GLU A 114 -11.30 -19.84 7.94
C GLU A 114 -11.08 -19.71 6.44
N GLY A 115 -11.32 -18.51 5.88
CA GLY A 115 -11.14 -18.26 4.45
C GLY A 115 -9.68 -18.13 4.04
N THR A 116 -9.44 -18.07 2.73
CA THR A 116 -8.14 -17.74 2.13
C THR A 116 -8.18 -16.30 1.66
N PHE A 117 -7.09 -15.55 1.83
CA PHE A 117 -6.98 -14.21 1.26
C PHE A 117 -6.45 -14.32 -0.17
N VAL A 118 -7.13 -13.67 -1.12
CA VAL A 118 -6.86 -13.83 -2.55
C VAL A 118 -6.65 -12.48 -3.23
N ALA A 119 -5.91 -12.50 -4.33
CA ALA A 119 -5.82 -11.40 -5.29
C ALA A 119 -6.57 -11.80 -6.56
N GLU A 120 -7.75 -11.23 -6.80
CA GLU A 120 -8.55 -11.50 -7.99
C GLU A 120 -8.24 -10.49 -9.09
N ASP A 121 -7.89 -10.98 -10.29
CA ASP A 121 -7.67 -10.14 -11.47
C ASP A 121 -9.01 -9.55 -11.93
N THR A 122 -9.11 -8.23 -11.90
CA THR A 122 -10.32 -7.50 -12.32
C THR A 122 -10.48 -7.44 -13.84
N GLY A 123 -9.43 -7.77 -14.60
CA GLY A 123 -9.34 -7.54 -16.04
C GLY A 123 -9.19 -6.05 -16.42
N ALA A 124 -9.15 -5.15 -15.44
CA ALA A 124 -8.86 -3.74 -15.65
C ALA A 124 -7.36 -3.49 -15.68
N ILE A 125 -6.97 -2.56 -16.52
CA ILE A 125 -5.58 -2.18 -16.75
C ILE A 125 -5.47 -0.68 -16.47
N ALA A 126 -4.53 -0.29 -15.60
CA ALA A 126 -4.25 1.10 -15.25
C ALA A 126 -3.03 1.65 -16.00
#